data_AF-A0A1J4SRA9-F1
#
_entry.id   AF-A0A1J4SRA9-F1
#
_cell.length_a   1.000
_cell.length_b   1.000
_cell.length_c   1.000
_cell.angle_alpha   90.00
_cell.angle_beta   90.00
_cell.angle_gamma   90.00
#
_symmetry.space_group_name_H-M   'P 1'
#
loop_
_entity.id
_entity.type
_entity.pdbx_description
1 polymer ?
#
loop_
_entity_poly.entity_id
_entity_poly.type
_entity_poly.pdbx_seq_one_letter_code
_entity_poly.pdbx_strand_id
1 'polypeptide(L)'
;MNKAYKLIAAIIFSALAGSRAIAAESLVLSNAGLSLPAIEAPLPEAPKSNQWNTLKKITVNTAQPDMNDTLIGMVKHGQDIDKAVKELKKNGFRASAVQDNLGGYMVMVDVKGLDAADQAVGLARYYYITEVKVGRKVHNQLFGLNNKSTFAVKMGTIKGGINHSPVDVKLNKLDWTITGGMNHSPVDLKIDHEAKTITGGANLSPVSLKFDWSAEEVSIYGGANHSPVKYTVNWKGGLLQGYANNSPVKLEFNMGEGYADQTIVNVTGYANHAPVELTYNKVNGHIGGYMNYSPVDVNLVNCDLYDFLQYFFLFLNK
;
A
#
# COMPACT_ATOMS: atom_id res chain seq x y z
N MET A 1 49.63 48.14 -12.00
CA MET A 1 50.22 46.99 -12.74
C MET A 1 49.75 45.70 -12.08
N ASN A 2 49.13 44.82 -12.88
CA ASN A 2 49.05 43.34 -12.82
C ASN A 2 49.12 42.64 -11.45
N LYS A 3 48.02 41.99 -11.03
CA LYS A 3 47.59 40.60 -11.37
C LYS A 3 48.32 39.53 -10.54
N ALA A 4 47.48 38.69 -9.93
CA ALA A 4 47.59 37.22 -9.92
C ALA A 4 48.63 36.57 -8.99
N TYR A 5 48.44 35.39 -8.38
CA TYR A 5 47.40 34.35 -8.32
C TYR A 5 47.96 33.32 -7.29
N LYS A 6 47.09 32.57 -6.56
CA LYS A 6 47.28 31.13 -6.17
C LYS A 6 48.42 30.76 -5.19
N LEU A 7 48.38 29.75 -4.30
CA LEU A 7 47.49 28.62 -3.94
C LEU A 7 48.21 27.86 -2.78
N ILE A 8 47.54 26.87 -2.16
CA ILE A 8 48.07 25.67 -1.40
C ILE A 8 48.30 25.93 0.11
N ALA A 9 47.94 25.10 1.12
CA ALA A 9 47.33 23.77 1.33
C ALA A 9 46.82 23.76 2.80
N ALA A 10 45.63 23.23 3.14
CA ALA A 10 45.28 21.83 3.46
C ALA A 10 45.54 21.37 4.93
N ILE A 11 44.53 20.65 5.49
CA ILE A 11 44.63 19.45 6.39
C ILE A 11 44.88 19.73 7.92
N ILE A 12 44.16 19.22 8.94
CA ILE A 12 43.25 18.06 9.16
C ILE A 12 42.46 18.17 10.52
N PHE A 13 41.21 17.63 10.55
CA PHE A 13 40.38 17.02 11.65
C PHE A 13 40.15 17.79 12.99
N SER A 14 38.99 17.77 13.67
CA SER A 14 37.83 16.86 13.74
C SER A 14 36.71 17.45 14.63
N ALA A 15 35.49 16.93 14.48
CA ALA A 15 34.38 16.82 15.45
C ALA A 15 33.24 17.88 15.45
N LEU A 16 32.04 17.36 15.12
CA LEU A 16 30.70 17.69 15.65
C LEU A 16 30.13 19.09 15.37
N ALA A 17 29.37 19.21 14.28
CA ALA A 17 28.47 20.34 14.02
C ALA A 17 27.05 19.85 13.64
N GLY A 18 26.05 20.56 14.18
CA GLY A 18 24.62 20.51 13.80
C GLY A 18 23.82 19.47 14.56
N SER A 19 22.91 19.78 15.48
CA SER A 19 21.90 20.84 15.45
C SER A 19 21.47 21.22 16.88
N ARG A 20 22.02 22.31 17.41
CA ARG A 20 21.48 23.06 18.56
C ARG A 20 21.39 24.54 18.17
N ALA A 21 20.46 24.85 17.27
CA ALA A 21 20.22 26.22 16.82
C ALA A 21 18.72 26.57 16.73
N ILE A 22 17.83 25.84 17.42
CA ILE A 22 16.38 26.14 17.42
C ILE A 22 15.91 26.70 18.78
N ALA A 23 16.65 26.48 19.87
CA ALA A 23 16.22 26.92 21.20
C ALA A 23 16.62 28.36 21.56
N ALA A 24 17.62 28.95 20.88
CA ALA A 24 18.11 30.29 21.23
C ALA A 24 17.37 31.43 20.52
N GLU A 25 16.74 31.17 19.36
CA GLU A 25 15.95 32.18 18.64
C GLU A 25 14.60 32.47 19.30
N SER A 26 14.07 31.52 20.08
CA SER A 26 12.78 31.65 20.78
C SER A 26 12.78 32.70 21.89
N LEU A 27 13.94 33.02 22.49
CA LEU A 27 14.02 33.94 23.63
C LEU A 27 14.17 35.41 23.21
N VAL A 28 14.67 35.66 22.00
CA VAL A 28 14.80 37.02 21.43
C VAL A 28 13.45 37.49 20.88
N LEU A 29 12.63 36.56 20.36
CA LEU A 29 11.31 36.85 19.80
C LEU A 29 10.23 37.12 20.87
N SER A 30 10.32 36.51 22.06
CA SER A 30 9.33 36.71 23.13
C SER A 30 9.39 38.08 23.79
N ASN A 31 10.55 38.75 23.76
CA ASN A 31 10.73 40.10 24.32
C ASN A 31 10.26 41.22 23.37
N ALA A 32 9.85 40.89 22.14
CA ALA A 32 9.38 41.85 21.14
C ALA A 32 7.85 42.02 21.10
N GLY A 33 7.10 41.40 22.02
CA GLY A 33 5.63 41.55 22.10
C GLY A 33 4.85 40.96 20.92
N LEU A 34 5.48 40.14 20.08
CA LEU A 34 4.84 39.45 18.97
C LEU A 34 4.46 38.03 19.41
N SER A 35 3.26 37.85 19.96
CA SER A 35 2.68 36.50 20.06
C SER A 35 2.09 36.14 18.71
N LEU A 36 2.64 35.10 18.07
CA LEU A 36 1.93 34.43 16.98
C LEU A 36 0.77 33.64 17.61
N PRO A 37 -0.45 33.70 17.04
CA PRO A 37 -1.55 32.88 17.52
C PRO A 37 -1.14 31.42 17.43
N ALA A 38 -1.34 30.68 18.53
CA ALA A 38 -1.13 29.24 18.54
C ALA A 38 -2.03 28.61 17.47
N ILE A 39 -1.43 28.15 16.39
CA ILE A 39 -2.12 27.35 15.38
C ILE A 39 -2.43 26.02 16.07
N GLU A 40 -3.67 25.85 16.55
CA GLU A 40 -4.21 24.54 16.88
C GLU A 40 -4.24 23.73 15.58
N ALA A 41 -3.18 22.96 15.35
CA ALA A 41 -3.19 21.94 14.32
C ALA A 41 -4.27 20.91 14.71
N PRO A 42 -5.26 20.61 13.83
CA PRO A 42 -6.21 19.55 14.12
C PRO A 42 -5.43 18.25 14.35
N LEU A 43 -5.73 17.60 15.48
CA LEU A 43 -5.20 16.29 15.85
C LEU A 43 -5.24 15.37 14.62
N PRO A 44 -4.12 14.74 14.23
CA PRO A 44 -4.13 13.82 13.09
C PRO A 44 -5.09 12.67 13.40
N GLU A 45 -6.18 12.59 12.64
CA GLU A 45 -7.09 11.45 12.67
C GLU A 45 -6.31 10.16 12.31
N ALA A 46 -6.62 9.09 13.05
CA ALA A 46 -6.04 7.75 12.97
C ALA A 46 -5.96 7.16 11.53
N PRO A 47 -5.00 6.22 11.27
CA PRO A 47 -4.52 5.87 9.94
C PRO A 47 -5.58 5.21 9.03
N LYS A 48 -5.48 5.46 7.71
CA LYS A 48 -6.44 5.03 6.69
C LYS A 48 -5.73 4.40 5.49
N SER A 49 -5.55 3.08 5.51
CA SER A 49 -5.88 2.15 4.41
C SER A 49 -5.36 0.73 4.69
N ASN A 50 -6.21 -0.13 5.25
CA ASN A 50 -6.11 -1.57 5.04
C ASN A 50 -7.27 -1.98 4.09
N GLN A 51 -7.08 -3.00 3.23
CA GLN A 51 -8.19 -3.56 2.43
C GLN A 51 -9.41 -3.92 3.31
N TRP A 52 -9.17 -4.24 4.59
CA TRP A 52 -10.18 -4.46 5.61
C TRP A 52 -11.11 -3.25 5.86
N ASN A 53 -10.58 -2.02 5.89
CA ASN A 53 -11.38 -0.79 6.03
C ASN A 53 -12.12 -0.48 4.74
N THR A 54 -11.60 -0.88 3.58
CA THR A 54 -12.29 -0.73 2.30
C THR A 54 -13.56 -1.57 2.26
N LEU A 55 -13.48 -2.84 2.68
CA LEU A 55 -14.64 -3.73 2.73
C LEU A 55 -15.66 -3.30 3.79
N LYS A 56 -15.22 -2.78 4.93
CA LYS A 56 -16.13 -2.24 5.98
C LYS A 56 -17.01 -1.08 5.50
N LYS A 57 -16.59 -0.34 4.47
CA LYS A 57 -17.41 0.72 3.87
C LYS A 57 -18.59 0.17 3.07
N ILE A 58 -18.54 -1.09 2.62
CA ILE A 58 -19.57 -1.66 1.75
C ILE A 58 -20.70 -2.21 2.61
N THR A 59 -21.88 -1.63 2.48
CA THR A 59 -23.07 -1.99 3.25
C THR A 59 -24.23 -2.32 2.33
N VAL A 60 -25.21 -3.08 2.85
CA VAL A 60 -26.45 -3.32 2.13
C VAL A 60 -27.26 -2.03 2.09
N ASN A 61 -27.71 -1.63 0.90
CA ASN A 61 -28.76 -0.61 0.79
C ASN A 61 -30.07 -1.18 1.34
N THR A 62 -30.41 -0.83 2.58
CA THR A 62 -31.64 -1.29 3.23
C THR A 62 -32.90 -0.68 2.64
N ALA A 63 -32.81 0.51 2.03
CA ALA A 63 -33.94 1.17 1.38
C ALA A 63 -34.29 0.54 0.02
N GLN A 64 -33.30 0.03 -0.70
CA GLN A 64 -33.47 -0.65 -1.99
C GLN A 64 -32.56 -1.87 -2.09
N PRO A 65 -32.90 -2.99 -1.41
CA PRO A 65 -32.05 -4.17 -1.35
C PRO A 65 -31.89 -4.88 -2.70
N ASP A 66 -32.75 -4.63 -3.68
CA ASP A 66 -32.70 -5.27 -5.00
C ASP A 66 -31.91 -4.45 -6.04
N MET A 67 -31.30 -3.33 -5.63
CA MET A 67 -30.51 -2.44 -6.49
C MET A 67 -29.12 -3.05 -6.79
N ASN A 68 -29.05 -3.95 -7.77
CA ASN A 68 -27.82 -4.66 -8.11
C ASN A 68 -27.03 -4.02 -9.28
N ASP A 69 -27.70 -3.20 -10.09
CA ASP A 69 -27.11 -2.54 -11.26
C ASP A 69 -26.60 -1.12 -10.96
N THR A 70 -26.69 -0.68 -9.71
CA THR A 70 -26.26 0.65 -9.29
C THR A 70 -25.62 0.58 -7.92
N LEU A 71 -24.54 1.34 -7.73
CA LEU A 71 -23.85 1.51 -6.46
C LEU A 71 -24.03 2.95 -5.97
N ILE A 72 -24.19 3.15 -4.67
CA ILE A 72 -24.29 4.49 -4.07
C ILE A 72 -23.08 4.71 -3.18
N GLY A 73 -22.17 5.57 -3.60
CA GLY A 73 -21.06 6.06 -2.78
C GLY A 73 -21.47 7.29 -1.98
N MET A 74 -21.48 7.19 -0.66
CA MET A 74 -21.66 8.34 0.22
C MET A 74 -20.37 9.15 0.24
N VAL A 75 -20.43 10.44 -0.09
CA VAL A 75 -19.26 11.31 -0.12
C VAL A 75 -19.10 12.03 1.22
N LYS A 76 -17.86 12.11 1.73
CA LYS A 76 -17.54 12.83 2.97
C LYS A 76 -18.04 14.27 2.87
N HIS A 77 -18.70 14.74 3.93
CA HIS A 77 -19.21 16.11 4.01
C HIS A 77 -18.08 17.13 3.80
N GLY A 78 -18.35 18.19 3.03
CA GLY A 78 -17.38 19.23 2.67
C GLY A 78 -16.46 18.89 1.48
N GLN A 79 -16.62 17.73 0.83
CA GLN A 79 -15.91 17.43 -0.43
C GLN A 79 -16.62 18.01 -1.65
N ASP A 80 -15.82 18.39 -2.65
CA ASP A 80 -16.29 18.84 -3.95
C ASP A 80 -16.81 17.64 -4.77
N ILE A 81 -18.13 17.57 -4.93
CA ILE A 81 -18.79 16.48 -5.63
C ILE A 81 -18.48 16.46 -7.13
N ASP A 82 -18.27 17.61 -7.75
CA ASP A 82 -17.98 17.71 -9.17
C ASP A 82 -16.56 17.20 -9.46
N LYS A 83 -15.61 17.53 -8.57
CA LYS A 83 -14.26 16.97 -8.61
C LYS A 83 -14.30 15.44 -8.44
N ALA A 84 -15.04 14.94 -7.45
CA ALA A 84 -15.16 13.50 -7.19
C ALA A 84 -15.76 12.74 -8.39
N VAL A 85 -16.83 13.24 -9.00
CA VAL A 85 -17.45 12.62 -10.18
C VAL A 85 -16.52 12.66 -11.39
N LYS A 86 -15.81 13.78 -11.61
CA LYS A 86 -14.84 13.90 -12.71
C LYS A 86 -13.70 12.89 -12.57
N GLU A 87 -13.18 12.71 -11.36
CA GLU A 87 -12.14 11.73 -11.06
C GLU A 87 -12.64 10.29 -11.28
N LEU A 88 -13.81 9.95 -10.75
CA LEU A 88 -14.42 8.64 -10.95
C LEU A 88 -14.64 8.31 -12.43
N LYS A 89 -15.16 9.28 -13.22
CA LYS A 89 -15.32 9.11 -14.67
C LYS A 89 -13.99 8.90 -15.39
N LYS A 90 -12.94 9.65 -15.01
CA LYS A 90 -11.59 9.47 -15.57
C LYS A 90 -11.06 8.06 -15.30
N ASN A 91 -11.43 7.47 -14.16
CA ASN A 91 -11.04 6.12 -13.77
C ASN A 91 -12.04 5.03 -14.22
N GLY A 92 -12.93 5.34 -15.17
CA GLY A 92 -13.79 4.36 -15.84
C GLY A 92 -15.15 4.11 -15.20
N PHE A 93 -15.49 4.79 -14.10
CA PHE A 93 -16.81 4.67 -13.47
C PHE A 93 -17.88 5.46 -14.22
N ARG A 94 -19.06 4.88 -14.41
CA ARG A 94 -20.26 5.59 -14.90
C ARG A 94 -20.94 6.35 -13.76
N ALA A 95 -20.23 7.33 -13.21
CA ALA A 95 -20.62 8.08 -12.02
C ALA A 95 -21.50 9.31 -12.34
N SER A 96 -22.49 9.58 -11.49
CA SER A 96 -23.30 10.80 -11.47
C SER A 96 -23.51 11.31 -10.05
N ALA A 97 -23.47 12.64 -9.86
CA ALA A 97 -23.75 13.27 -8.57
C ALA A 97 -25.25 13.21 -8.25
N VAL A 98 -25.57 12.91 -7.00
CA VAL A 98 -26.93 12.98 -6.45
C VAL A 98 -26.87 13.64 -5.09
N GLN A 99 -27.79 14.56 -4.84
CA GLN A 99 -27.91 15.24 -3.55
C GLN A 99 -28.90 14.47 -2.68
N ASP A 100 -28.52 14.22 -1.42
CA ASP A 100 -29.43 13.70 -0.39
C ASP A 100 -30.33 14.82 0.12
N ASN A 101 -31.51 14.46 0.60
CA ASN A 101 -32.50 15.34 1.22
C ASN A 101 -31.97 16.04 2.49
N LEU A 102 -30.85 15.56 3.05
CA LEU A 102 -30.16 16.13 4.21
C LEU A 102 -28.98 17.05 3.83
N GLY A 103 -28.82 17.38 2.54
CA GLY A 103 -27.75 18.27 2.05
C GLY A 103 -26.38 17.59 1.92
N GLY A 104 -26.30 16.27 2.11
CA GLY A 104 -25.13 15.46 1.77
C GLY A 104 -25.05 15.19 0.27
N TYR A 105 -23.84 14.98 -0.25
CA TYR A 105 -23.62 14.57 -1.63
C TYR A 105 -23.33 13.08 -1.71
N MET A 106 -23.89 12.41 -2.72
CA MET A 106 -23.69 11.01 -3.04
C MET A 106 -23.27 10.89 -4.50
N VAL A 107 -22.56 9.82 -4.83
CA VAL A 107 -22.30 9.43 -6.21
C VAL A 107 -23.06 8.14 -6.50
N MET A 108 -23.89 8.17 -7.53
CA MET A 108 -24.47 6.96 -8.10
C MET A 108 -23.57 6.46 -9.23
N VAL A 109 -23.22 5.18 -9.20
CA VAL A 109 -22.40 4.52 -10.22
C VAL A 109 -23.26 3.47 -10.90
N ASP A 110 -23.51 3.64 -12.20
CA ASP A 110 -24.13 2.61 -13.04
C ASP A 110 -23.13 1.47 -13.30
N VAL A 111 -23.48 0.28 -12.87
CA VAL A 111 -22.68 -0.94 -13.06
C VAL A 111 -23.39 -1.96 -13.94
N LYS A 112 -24.41 -1.55 -14.70
CA LYS A 112 -25.12 -2.43 -15.63
C LYS A 112 -24.17 -3.00 -16.68
N GLY A 113 -24.10 -4.33 -16.71
CA GLY A 113 -23.20 -5.09 -17.58
C GLY A 113 -21.75 -5.16 -17.10
N LEU A 114 -21.46 -4.70 -15.88
CA LEU A 114 -20.16 -4.80 -15.21
C LEU A 114 -20.26 -5.72 -13.98
N ASP A 115 -19.12 -6.10 -13.42
CA ASP A 115 -19.07 -6.83 -12.14
C ASP A 115 -19.34 -5.87 -10.98
N ALA A 116 -20.60 -5.81 -10.52
CA ALA A 116 -21.04 -4.93 -9.46
C ALA A 116 -20.25 -5.10 -8.14
N ALA A 117 -19.73 -6.30 -7.85
CA ALA A 117 -18.95 -6.56 -6.65
C ALA A 117 -17.54 -5.96 -6.75
N ASP A 118 -16.87 -6.15 -7.89
CA ASP A 118 -15.56 -5.55 -8.15
C ASP A 118 -15.63 -4.02 -8.20
N GLN A 119 -16.66 -3.49 -8.87
CA GLN A 119 -16.90 -2.05 -8.93
C GLN A 119 -17.22 -1.45 -7.54
N ALA A 120 -17.90 -2.18 -6.66
CA ALA A 120 -18.15 -1.75 -5.28
C ALA A 120 -16.86 -1.64 -4.47
N VAL A 121 -15.95 -2.60 -4.63
CA VAL A 121 -14.62 -2.58 -3.99
C VAL A 121 -13.79 -1.43 -4.55
N GLY A 122 -13.76 -1.26 -5.87
CA GLY A 122 -13.08 -0.15 -6.54
C GLY A 122 -13.58 1.22 -6.05
N LEU A 123 -14.90 1.40 -5.93
CA LEU A 123 -15.51 2.62 -5.42
C LEU A 123 -15.17 2.87 -3.93
N ALA A 124 -15.15 1.82 -3.11
CA ALA A 124 -14.84 1.93 -1.68
C ALA A 124 -13.38 2.32 -1.40
N ARG A 125 -12.46 2.13 -2.36
CA ARG A 125 -11.03 2.52 -2.22
C ARG A 125 -10.82 4.03 -2.19
N TYR A 126 -11.76 4.82 -2.71
CA TYR A 126 -11.63 6.28 -2.72
C TYR A 126 -11.78 6.86 -1.31
N TYR A 127 -10.85 7.75 -0.93
CA TYR A 127 -10.76 8.29 0.42
C TYR A 127 -11.96 9.17 0.81
N TYR A 128 -12.55 9.84 -0.18
CA TYR A 128 -13.74 10.69 -0.01
C TYR A 128 -15.03 9.88 0.04
N ILE A 129 -15.00 8.58 -0.28
CA ILE A 129 -16.14 7.69 -0.13
C ILE A 129 -16.14 7.11 1.28
N THR A 130 -17.16 7.47 2.07
CA THR A 130 -17.32 7.04 3.46
C THR A 130 -18.06 5.72 3.57
N GLU A 131 -18.97 5.45 2.63
CA GLU A 131 -19.79 4.25 2.59
C GLU A 131 -20.16 3.94 1.13
N VAL A 132 -20.26 2.66 0.77
CA VAL A 132 -20.76 2.18 -0.52
C VAL A 132 -21.96 1.29 -0.27
N LYS A 133 -23.15 1.78 -0.64
CA LYS A 133 -24.39 1.01 -0.51
C LYS A 133 -24.63 0.21 -1.78
N VAL A 134 -24.81 -1.09 -1.62
CA VAL A 134 -25.02 -2.05 -2.71
C VAL A 134 -26.27 -2.89 -2.47
N GLY A 135 -26.84 -3.47 -3.54
CA GLY A 135 -27.92 -4.45 -3.40
C GLY A 135 -27.50 -5.67 -2.58
N ARG A 136 -28.47 -6.31 -1.93
CA ARG A 136 -28.26 -7.49 -1.07
C ARG A 136 -27.61 -8.64 -1.81
N LYS A 137 -27.91 -8.83 -3.11
CA LYS A 137 -27.25 -9.85 -3.93
C LYS A 137 -25.76 -9.56 -4.11
N VAL A 138 -25.40 -8.31 -4.39
CA VAL A 138 -23.99 -7.86 -4.52
C VAL A 138 -23.26 -7.96 -3.18
N HIS A 139 -23.90 -7.54 -2.09
CA HIS A 139 -23.35 -7.70 -0.75
C HIS A 139 -23.15 -9.17 -0.38
N ASN A 140 -24.12 -10.04 -0.66
CA ASN A 140 -23.99 -11.48 -0.42
C ASN A 140 -22.98 -12.15 -1.36
N GLN A 141 -22.74 -11.58 -2.54
CA GLN A 141 -21.64 -11.99 -3.39
C GLN A 141 -20.32 -11.65 -2.70
N LEU A 142 -20.15 -10.45 -2.16
CA LEU A 142 -18.93 -10.03 -1.46
C LEU A 142 -18.70 -10.78 -0.13
N PHE A 143 -19.74 -10.93 0.70
CA PHE A 143 -19.65 -11.33 2.12
C PHE A 143 -20.44 -12.60 2.49
N GLY A 144 -21.16 -13.22 1.57
CA GLY A 144 -21.99 -14.40 1.86
C GLY A 144 -21.16 -15.68 2.06
N LEU A 145 -21.60 -16.52 3.00
CA LEU A 145 -20.94 -17.77 3.39
C LEU A 145 -20.90 -18.84 2.28
N ASN A 146 -21.82 -18.81 1.31
CA ASN A 146 -22.00 -19.86 0.30
C ASN A 146 -21.85 -19.38 -1.16
N ASN A 147 -21.47 -18.13 -1.40
CA ASN A 147 -21.36 -17.60 -2.76
C ASN A 147 -19.91 -17.36 -3.17
N LYS A 148 -19.64 -17.70 -4.44
CA LYS A 148 -18.46 -17.33 -5.22
C LYS A 148 -18.39 -15.80 -5.33
N SER A 149 -18.03 -15.12 -4.24
CA SER A 149 -17.48 -13.77 -4.28
C SER A 149 -16.47 -13.73 -5.40
N THR A 150 -16.60 -12.73 -6.27
CA THR A 150 -15.72 -12.61 -7.42
C THR A 150 -14.29 -12.65 -6.92
N PHE A 151 -13.49 -13.44 -7.62
CA PHE A 151 -12.12 -13.83 -7.27
C PHE A 151 -11.26 -12.63 -6.81
N ALA A 152 -11.66 -11.40 -7.13
CA ALA A 152 -11.02 -10.14 -6.82
C ALA A 152 -10.91 -9.72 -5.34
N VAL A 153 -11.64 -10.32 -4.40
CA VAL A 153 -11.47 -9.98 -2.96
C VAL A 153 -10.74 -11.09 -2.20
N LYS A 154 -10.72 -12.28 -2.79
CA LYS A 154 -10.24 -13.53 -2.17
C LYS A 154 -8.92 -14.01 -2.76
N MET A 155 -8.62 -13.59 -3.98
CA MET A 155 -7.44 -13.98 -4.74
C MET A 155 -6.69 -12.72 -5.20
N GLY A 156 -5.53 -12.47 -4.61
CA GLY A 156 -4.55 -11.54 -5.16
C GLY A 156 -3.70 -12.22 -6.22
N THR A 157 -3.16 -11.48 -7.17
CA THR A 157 -2.26 -12.02 -8.18
C THR A 157 -1.18 -11.01 -8.53
N ILE A 158 0.08 -11.47 -8.55
CA ILE A 158 1.27 -10.69 -8.89
C ILE A 158 1.81 -11.27 -10.19
N LYS A 159 1.74 -10.48 -11.28
CA LYS A 159 2.15 -10.93 -12.62
C LYS A 159 3.09 -9.97 -13.30
N GLY A 160 4.08 -10.48 -14.01
CA GLY A 160 4.99 -9.69 -14.84
C GLY A 160 6.39 -10.28 -14.83
N GLY A 161 7.39 -9.43 -14.63
CA GLY A 161 8.79 -9.83 -14.55
C GLY A 161 9.55 -9.16 -13.41
N ILE A 162 10.40 -9.93 -12.75
CA ILE A 162 11.40 -9.46 -11.79
C ILE A 162 12.72 -10.10 -12.17
N ASN A 163 13.78 -9.29 -12.31
CA ASN A 163 15.11 -9.78 -12.66
C ASN A 163 15.12 -10.64 -13.94
N HIS A 164 14.52 -10.11 -15.01
CA HIS A 164 14.39 -10.79 -16.32
C HIS A 164 13.67 -12.16 -16.28
N SER A 165 13.04 -12.49 -15.16
CA SER A 165 12.36 -13.76 -14.96
C SER A 165 10.86 -13.54 -14.77
N PRO A 166 10.01 -14.42 -15.29
CA PRO A 166 8.58 -14.28 -15.16
C PRO A 166 8.14 -14.50 -13.71
N VAL A 167 7.12 -13.75 -13.30
CA VAL A 167 6.41 -13.89 -12.04
C VAL A 167 4.93 -14.07 -12.35
N ASP A 168 4.32 -15.13 -11.82
CA ASP A 168 2.87 -15.34 -11.78
C ASP A 168 2.52 -16.03 -10.46
N VAL A 169 2.28 -15.22 -9.43
CA VAL A 169 1.99 -15.69 -8.08
C VAL A 169 0.57 -15.32 -7.71
N LYS A 170 -0.17 -16.27 -7.16
CA LYS A 170 -1.55 -16.13 -6.69
C LYS A 170 -1.59 -16.22 -5.17
N LEU A 171 -2.22 -15.24 -4.55
CA LEU A 171 -2.42 -15.17 -3.11
C LEU A 171 -3.88 -15.51 -2.82
N ASN A 172 -4.14 -16.71 -2.32
CA ASN A 172 -5.45 -17.11 -1.87
C ASN A 172 -5.63 -16.71 -0.41
N LYS A 173 -6.40 -15.65 -0.18
CA LYS A 173 -6.70 -15.10 1.14
C LYS A 173 -7.83 -15.87 1.87
N LEU A 174 -8.45 -16.87 1.24
CA LEU A 174 -9.39 -17.78 1.91
C LEU A 174 -8.68 -18.99 2.49
N ASP A 175 -7.93 -19.68 1.62
CA ASP A 175 -7.23 -20.91 1.99
C ASP A 175 -5.86 -20.62 2.62
N TRP A 176 -5.50 -19.33 2.67
CA TRP A 176 -4.23 -18.84 3.17
C TRP A 176 -3.05 -19.51 2.48
N THR A 177 -3.07 -19.51 1.14
CA THR A 177 -2.02 -20.10 0.32
C THR A 177 -1.43 -19.12 -0.68
N ILE A 178 -0.16 -19.31 -1.02
CA ILE A 178 0.52 -18.59 -2.09
C ILE A 178 1.00 -19.62 -3.10
N THR A 179 0.45 -19.60 -4.31
CA THR A 179 0.74 -20.61 -5.34
C THR A 179 1.14 -19.97 -6.65
N GLY A 180 1.81 -20.70 -7.54
CA GLY A 180 2.12 -20.24 -8.89
C GLY A 180 3.57 -20.49 -9.27
N GLY A 181 4.19 -19.52 -9.93
CA GLY A 181 5.57 -19.63 -10.40
C GLY A 181 6.34 -18.33 -10.33
N MET A 182 7.62 -18.45 -10.00
CA MET A 182 8.60 -17.36 -10.00
C MET A 182 9.96 -17.92 -10.43
N ASN A 183 10.73 -17.20 -11.22
CA ASN A 183 12.07 -17.64 -11.65
C ASN A 183 12.05 -19.05 -12.28
N HIS A 184 11.04 -19.32 -13.11
CA HIS A 184 10.78 -20.64 -13.72
C HIS A 184 10.62 -21.79 -12.72
N SER A 185 10.39 -21.49 -11.45
CA SER A 185 10.24 -22.44 -10.37
C SER A 185 8.85 -22.34 -9.74
N PRO A 186 8.28 -23.44 -9.25
CA PRO A 186 7.00 -23.41 -8.57
C PRO A 186 7.11 -22.65 -7.22
N VAL A 187 6.04 -21.97 -6.87
CA VAL A 187 5.78 -21.44 -5.54
C VAL A 187 4.55 -22.14 -5.01
N ASP A 188 4.65 -22.72 -3.82
CA ASP A 188 3.53 -23.34 -3.10
C ASP A 188 3.76 -23.17 -1.60
N LEU A 189 3.06 -22.21 -1.01
CA LEU A 189 3.13 -21.88 0.40
C LEU A 189 1.76 -21.97 1.06
N LYS A 190 1.77 -22.38 2.31
CA LYS A 190 0.65 -22.35 3.23
C LYS A 190 0.96 -21.42 4.40
N ILE A 191 0.01 -20.57 4.74
CA ILE A 191 0.06 -19.64 5.85
C ILE A 191 -0.94 -20.12 6.90
N ASP A 192 -0.46 -20.26 8.13
CA ASP A 192 -1.28 -20.59 9.29
C ASP A 192 -1.25 -19.40 10.25
N HIS A 193 -2.38 -18.71 10.37
CA HIS A 193 -2.51 -17.54 11.24
C HIS A 193 -2.64 -17.90 12.72
N GLU A 194 -3.11 -19.10 13.06
CA GLU A 194 -3.22 -19.56 14.43
C GLU A 194 -1.84 -19.99 14.96
N ALA A 195 -1.14 -20.79 14.16
CA ALA A 195 0.23 -21.21 14.47
C ALA A 195 1.27 -20.12 14.18
N LYS A 196 0.88 -19.02 13.51
CA LYS A 196 1.75 -17.92 13.08
C LYS A 196 2.93 -18.40 12.22
N THR A 197 2.66 -19.28 11.26
CA THR A 197 3.70 -19.89 10.41
C THR A 197 3.42 -19.76 8.92
N ILE A 198 4.49 -19.80 8.12
CA ILE A 198 4.45 -19.95 6.66
C ILE A 198 5.32 -21.14 6.30
N THR A 199 4.76 -22.12 5.62
CA THR A 199 5.43 -23.37 5.26
C THR A 199 5.22 -23.72 3.80
N GLY A 200 6.13 -24.49 3.20
CA GLY A 200 5.99 -24.96 1.82
C GLY A 200 7.30 -24.87 1.05
N GLY A 201 7.24 -24.48 -0.21
CA GLY A 201 8.40 -24.30 -1.08
C GLY A 201 8.29 -23.09 -2.01
N ALA A 202 9.42 -22.44 -2.25
CA ALA A 202 9.57 -21.39 -3.24
C ALA A 202 10.98 -21.48 -3.85
N ASN A 203 11.12 -21.23 -5.15
CA ASN A 203 12.42 -21.28 -5.86
C ASN A 203 13.20 -22.59 -5.60
N LEU A 204 12.49 -23.73 -5.68
CA LEU A 204 13.02 -25.08 -5.43
C LEU A 204 13.66 -25.27 -4.04
N SER A 205 13.27 -24.44 -3.07
CA SER A 205 13.80 -24.46 -1.71
C SER A 205 12.66 -24.50 -0.69
N PRO A 206 12.83 -25.22 0.43
CA PRO A 206 11.84 -25.23 1.49
C PRO A 206 11.72 -23.85 2.13
N VAL A 207 10.51 -23.52 2.54
CA VAL A 207 10.17 -22.32 3.32
C VAL A 207 9.60 -22.78 4.65
N SER A 208 10.18 -22.25 5.73
CA SER A 208 9.71 -22.43 7.10
C SER A 208 9.94 -21.12 7.85
N LEU A 209 8.92 -20.28 7.84
CA LEU A 209 8.94 -18.97 8.49
C LEU A 209 7.89 -18.93 9.60
N LYS A 210 8.12 -18.03 10.54
CA LYS A 210 7.17 -17.57 11.54
C LYS A 210 6.92 -16.09 11.32
N PHE A 211 5.78 -15.62 11.81
CA PHE A 211 5.49 -14.21 11.76
C PHE A 211 4.77 -13.71 13.01
N ASP A 212 5.10 -12.49 13.42
CA ASP A 212 4.31 -11.75 14.39
C ASP A 212 3.62 -10.61 13.67
N TRP A 213 2.32 -10.50 13.88
CA TRP A 213 1.47 -9.54 13.19
C TRP A 213 0.81 -8.59 14.18
N SER A 214 0.81 -7.31 13.83
CA SER A 214 0.01 -6.26 14.44
C SER A 214 -0.50 -5.30 13.35
N ALA A 215 -1.35 -4.35 13.74
CA ALA A 215 -1.84 -3.34 12.81
C ALA A 215 -0.75 -2.36 12.35
N GLU A 216 0.30 -2.15 13.14
CA GLU A 216 1.36 -1.18 12.85
C GLU A 216 2.60 -1.83 12.22
N GLU A 217 2.84 -3.11 12.53
CA GLU A 217 4.03 -3.83 12.08
C GLU A 217 3.80 -5.33 11.85
N VAL A 218 4.57 -5.89 10.93
CA VAL A 218 4.68 -7.34 10.71
C VAL A 218 6.14 -7.73 10.75
N SER A 219 6.48 -8.68 11.62
CA SER A 219 7.82 -9.28 11.68
C SER A 219 7.77 -10.69 11.13
N ILE A 220 8.70 -11.02 10.24
CA ILE A 220 8.82 -12.35 9.62
C ILE A 220 10.21 -12.88 9.90
N TYR A 221 10.33 -14.14 10.33
CA TYR A 221 11.62 -14.74 10.67
C TYR A 221 11.63 -16.25 10.49
N GLY A 222 12.78 -16.84 10.12
CA GLY A 222 12.94 -18.28 9.93
C GLY A 222 13.89 -18.60 8.78
N GLY A 223 13.57 -19.64 8.00
CA GLY A 223 14.34 -20.06 6.84
C GLY A 223 13.53 -20.02 5.54
N ALA A 224 14.11 -19.46 4.49
CA ALA A 224 13.63 -19.55 3.11
C ALA A 224 14.83 -19.56 2.16
N ASN A 225 14.73 -20.19 0.99
CA ASN A 225 15.83 -20.25 0.02
C ASN A 225 17.15 -20.80 0.61
N HIS A 226 17.05 -21.83 1.49
CA HIS A 226 18.16 -22.40 2.27
C HIS A 226 18.92 -21.41 3.16
N SER A 227 18.32 -20.26 3.48
CA SER A 227 19.01 -19.18 4.16
C SER A 227 18.13 -18.54 5.23
N PRO A 228 18.73 -17.93 6.27
CA PRO A 228 17.96 -17.27 7.29
C PRO A 228 17.34 -15.98 6.74
N VAL A 229 16.09 -15.75 7.12
CA VAL A 229 15.32 -14.54 6.82
C VAL A 229 14.84 -13.97 8.14
N LYS A 230 14.99 -12.66 8.33
CA LYS A 230 14.37 -11.92 9.41
C LYS A 230 14.18 -10.47 8.99
N TYR A 231 12.95 -10.00 8.88
CA TYR A 231 12.69 -8.58 8.64
C TYR A 231 11.38 -8.16 9.30
N THR A 232 11.28 -6.87 9.55
CA THR A 232 10.08 -6.22 10.06
C THR A 232 9.64 -5.18 9.06
N VAL A 233 8.35 -5.15 8.76
CA VAL A 233 7.70 -4.10 8.00
C VAL A 233 6.91 -3.24 8.97
N ASN A 234 7.35 -2.00 9.17
CA ASN A 234 6.67 -0.98 9.95
C ASN A 234 5.87 -0.08 9.00
N TRP A 235 4.55 -0.23 9.02
CA TRP A 235 3.65 0.45 8.10
C TRP A 235 3.57 1.95 8.38
N LYS A 236 3.56 2.31 9.66
CA LYS A 236 3.45 3.71 10.13
C LYS A 236 4.71 4.51 9.84
N GLY A 237 5.88 3.89 10.04
CA GLY A 237 7.19 4.45 9.77
C GLY A 237 7.60 4.35 8.31
N GLY A 238 6.86 3.58 7.50
CA GLY A 238 7.19 3.42 6.09
C GLY A 238 8.52 2.71 5.87
N LEU A 239 8.79 1.65 6.64
CA LEU A 239 10.11 1.03 6.70
C LEU A 239 10.02 -0.49 6.75
N LEU A 240 10.64 -1.17 5.80
CA LEU A 240 10.98 -2.58 5.87
C LEU A 240 12.46 -2.69 6.21
N GLN A 241 12.84 -3.42 7.26
CA GLN A 241 14.25 -3.61 7.58
C GLN A 241 14.55 -4.96 8.22
N GLY A 242 15.77 -5.46 7.98
CA GLY A 242 16.26 -6.71 8.55
C GLY A 242 17.35 -7.32 7.69
N TYR A 243 17.30 -8.64 7.50
CA TYR A 243 18.19 -9.39 6.65
C TYR A 243 17.48 -10.57 5.96
N ALA A 244 18.02 -10.97 4.82
CA ALA A 244 17.70 -12.20 4.12
C ALA A 244 18.97 -12.72 3.47
N ASN A 245 19.17 -14.04 3.45
CA ASN A 245 20.40 -14.63 2.90
C ASN A 245 21.69 -14.02 3.51
N ASN A 246 21.69 -13.86 4.83
CA ASN A 246 22.78 -13.21 5.60
C ASN A 246 23.12 -11.78 5.16
N SER A 247 22.28 -11.17 4.34
CA SER A 247 22.54 -9.87 3.73
C SER A 247 21.47 -8.88 4.17
N PRO A 248 21.83 -7.62 4.41
CA PRO A 248 20.91 -6.66 4.98
C PRO A 248 19.86 -6.25 3.93
N VAL A 249 18.65 -6.02 4.41
CA VAL A 249 17.52 -5.51 3.62
C VAL A 249 16.98 -4.29 4.34
N LYS A 250 16.81 -3.19 3.62
CA LYS A 250 16.16 -1.98 4.09
C LYS A 250 15.41 -1.31 2.95
N LEU A 251 14.11 -1.12 3.08
CA LEU A 251 13.29 -0.37 2.13
C LEU A 251 12.53 0.72 2.89
N GLU A 252 12.62 1.93 2.41
CA GLU A 252 11.84 3.08 2.85
C GLU A 252 10.74 3.33 1.82
N PHE A 253 9.52 3.49 2.29
CA PHE A 253 8.35 3.74 1.45
C PHE A 253 7.42 4.70 2.16
N ASN A 254 6.84 5.64 1.44
CA ASN A 254 5.81 6.50 2.01
C ASN A 254 4.48 6.15 1.37
N MET A 255 3.60 5.51 2.15
CA MET A 255 2.25 5.18 1.67
C MET A 255 1.40 6.42 1.37
N GLY A 256 1.86 7.63 1.72
CA GLY A 256 1.21 8.87 1.33
C GLY A 256 -0.22 8.98 1.84
N GLU A 257 -0.53 8.27 2.93
CA GLU A 257 -1.88 8.13 3.46
C GLU A 257 -2.38 9.51 3.90
N GLY A 258 -3.30 10.09 3.11
CA GLY A 258 -3.94 11.38 3.43
C GLY A 258 -3.86 12.45 2.34
N TYR A 259 -3.01 12.30 1.32
CA TYR A 259 -2.95 13.25 0.20
C TYR A 259 -3.70 12.68 -1.00
N ALA A 260 -4.77 13.36 -1.43
CA ALA A 260 -5.58 13.01 -2.61
C ALA A 260 -4.75 12.84 -3.90
N ASP A 261 -3.56 13.43 -3.92
CA ASP A 261 -2.74 13.54 -5.13
C ASP A 261 -1.60 12.49 -5.18
N GLN A 262 -1.39 11.69 -4.11
CA GLN A 262 -0.33 10.69 -4.06
C GLN A 262 -0.82 9.31 -4.51
N THR A 263 -1.04 9.19 -5.82
CA THR A 263 -1.33 7.93 -6.53
C THR A 263 -0.09 7.05 -6.71
N ILE A 264 1.09 7.64 -6.55
CA ILE A 264 2.39 6.99 -6.72
C ILE A 264 3.10 6.87 -5.36
N VAL A 265 3.61 5.68 -5.06
CA VAL A 265 4.47 5.39 -3.91
C VAL A 265 5.85 5.03 -4.42
N ASN A 266 6.88 5.72 -3.93
CA ASN A 266 8.26 5.32 -4.17
C ASN A 266 8.73 4.44 -3.02
N VAL A 267 9.38 3.33 -3.36
CA VAL A 267 10.03 2.41 -2.43
C VAL A 267 11.51 2.42 -2.75
N THR A 268 12.33 2.91 -1.84
CA THR A 268 13.76 3.12 -2.05
C THR A 268 14.57 2.45 -0.95
N GLY A 269 15.75 1.93 -1.26
CA GLY A 269 16.66 1.40 -0.24
C GLY A 269 17.63 0.40 -0.83
N TYR A 270 17.86 -0.71 -0.13
CA TYR A 270 18.74 -1.76 -0.57
C TYR A 270 18.28 -3.15 -0.13
N ALA A 271 18.65 -4.14 -0.93
CA ALA A 271 18.53 -5.56 -0.62
C ALA A 271 19.79 -6.25 -1.13
N ASN A 272 20.40 -7.10 -0.30
CA ASN A 272 21.67 -7.76 -0.65
C ASN A 272 22.78 -6.77 -1.07
N HIS A 273 22.92 -5.67 -0.34
CA HIS A 273 23.85 -4.57 -0.66
C HIS A 273 23.65 -3.89 -2.02
N ALA A 274 22.59 -4.23 -2.75
CA ALA A 274 22.26 -3.65 -4.04
C ALA A 274 21.05 -2.71 -3.90
N PRO A 275 20.98 -1.63 -4.70
CA PRO A 275 19.91 -0.65 -4.60
C PRO A 275 18.56 -1.26 -4.98
N VAL A 276 17.52 -0.75 -4.33
CA VAL A 276 16.11 -0.98 -4.67
C VAL A 276 15.47 0.37 -4.90
N GLU A 277 14.86 0.54 -6.07
CA GLU A 277 14.13 1.73 -6.46
C GLU A 277 12.88 1.28 -7.22
N LEU A 278 11.74 1.26 -6.54
CA LEU A 278 10.46 0.85 -7.11
C LEU A 278 9.47 2.01 -7.05
N THR A 279 8.59 2.03 -8.04
CA THR A 279 7.47 2.95 -8.14
C THR A 279 6.19 2.14 -8.22
N TYR A 280 5.35 2.26 -7.20
CA TYR A 280 4.05 1.62 -7.13
C TYR A 280 2.94 2.62 -7.46
N ASN A 281 2.09 2.29 -8.43
CA ASN A 281 0.91 3.05 -8.76
C ASN A 281 -0.33 2.40 -8.12
N LYS A 282 -0.92 3.09 -7.14
CA LYS A 282 -2.09 2.63 -6.38
C LYS A 282 -3.34 2.46 -7.23
N VAL A 283 -3.44 3.15 -8.37
CA VAL A 283 -4.64 3.17 -9.22
C VAL A 283 -4.73 1.90 -10.05
N ASN A 284 -3.63 1.54 -10.72
CA ASN A 284 -3.59 0.39 -11.63
C ASN A 284 -2.86 -0.84 -11.04
N GLY A 285 -2.28 -0.72 -9.85
CA GLY A 285 -1.57 -1.82 -9.19
C GLY A 285 -0.16 -2.09 -9.75
N HIS A 286 0.33 -1.25 -10.66
CA HIS A 286 1.63 -1.46 -11.32
C HIS A 286 2.79 -1.14 -10.37
N ILE A 287 3.80 -2.00 -10.33
CA ILE A 287 5.11 -1.77 -9.71
C ILE A 287 6.16 -1.84 -10.81
N GLY A 288 6.82 -0.71 -11.05
CA GLY A 288 7.97 -0.59 -11.95
C GLY A 288 9.25 -0.24 -11.20
N GLY A 289 10.40 -0.33 -11.87
CA GLY A 289 11.68 0.16 -11.38
C GLY A 289 12.78 -0.89 -11.42
N TYR A 290 13.66 -0.90 -10.41
CA TYR A 290 14.79 -1.80 -10.34
C TYR A 290 14.99 -2.35 -8.92
N MET A 291 15.41 -3.61 -8.87
CA MET A 291 15.84 -4.29 -7.66
C MET A 291 17.09 -5.09 -8.00
N ASN A 292 18.16 -4.89 -7.23
CA ASN A 292 19.45 -5.56 -7.50
C ASN A 292 19.94 -5.34 -8.95
N TYR A 293 19.97 -4.07 -9.37
CA TYR A 293 20.36 -3.64 -10.73
C TYR A 293 19.54 -4.24 -11.87
N SER A 294 18.41 -4.88 -11.56
CA SER A 294 17.62 -5.63 -12.52
C SER A 294 16.20 -5.11 -12.55
N PRO A 295 15.54 -5.07 -13.73
CA PRO A 295 14.24 -4.44 -13.86
C PRO A 295 13.17 -5.21 -13.08
N VAL A 296 12.23 -4.45 -12.54
CA VAL A 296 10.98 -4.91 -11.96
C VAL A 296 9.85 -4.28 -12.77
N ASP A 297 8.95 -5.12 -13.26
CA ASP A 297 7.74 -4.72 -13.98
C ASP A 297 6.65 -5.73 -13.68
N VAL A 298 5.86 -5.47 -12.63
CA VAL A 298 4.79 -6.37 -12.19
C VAL A 298 3.49 -5.62 -11.96
N ASN A 299 2.38 -6.32 -12.12
CA ASN A 299 1.03 -5.82 -11.81
C ASN A 299 0.47 -6.59 -10.62
N LEU A 300 0.03 -5.84 -9.62
CA LEU A 300 -0.74 -6.31 -8.48
C LEU A 300 -2.22 -6.23 -8.83
N VAL A 301 -2.80 -7.39 -9.11
CA VAL A 301 -4.23 -7.53 -9.39
C VAL A 301 -4.87 -8.03 -8.10
N ASN A 302 -5.75 -7.21 -7.51
CA ASN A 302 -6.50 -7.58 -6.29
C ASN A 302 -5.64 -7.81 -5.04
N CYS A 303 -4.40 -7.34 -5.09
CA CYS A 303 -3.49 -7.18 -3.96
C CYS A 303 -2.88 -5.77 -4.01
N ASP A 304 -2.15 -5.38 -2.97
CA ASP A 304 -1.52 -4.08 -2.87
C ASP A 304 -0.07 -4.17 -2.37
N LEU A 305 0.55 -3.01 -2.17
CA LEU A 305 1.94 -2.93 -1.71
C LEU A 305 2.16 -3.57 -0.33
N TYR A 306 1.14 -3.67 0.53
CA TYR A 306 1.25 -4.38 1.81
C TYR A 306 1.46 -5.87 1.56
N ASP A 307 0.63 -6.47 0.70
CA ASP A 307 0.77 -7.89 0.32
C ASP A 307 2.16 -8.14 -0.30
N PHE A 308 2.63 -7.24 -1.18
CA PHE A 308 3.95 -7.36 -1.81
C PHE A 308 5.10 -7.29 -0.78
N LEU A 309 5.08 -6.29 0.12
CA LEU A 309 6.14 -6.08 1.11
C LEU A 309 6.11 -7.12 2.24
N GLN A 310 4.94 -7.62 2.60
CA GLN A 310 4.81 -8.69 3.59
C GLN A 310 5.40 -10.00 3.09
N TYR A 311 5.36 -10.28 1.78
CA TYR A 311 5.97 -11.48 1.21
C TYR A 311 7.25 -11.17 0.43
N PHE A 312 7.96 -10.10 0.83
CA PHE A 312 9.12 -9.59 0.09
C PHE A 312 10.22 -10.65 -0.08
N PHE A 313 10.34 -11.59 0.86
CA PHE A 313 11.30 -12.71 0.79
C PHE A 313 11.17 -13.58 -0.47
N LEU A 314 10.00 -13.62 -1.10
CA LEU A 314 9.80 -14.36 -2.35
C LEU A 314 10.59 -13.73 -3.49
N PHE A 315 10.67 -12.40 -3.53
CA PHE A 315 11.25 -11.61 -4.61
C PHE A 315 12.73 -11.31 -4.41
N LEU A 316 13.27 -11.62 -3.23
CA LEU A 316 14.69 -11.54 -2.95
C LEU A 316 15.42 -12.66 -3.70
N ASN A 317 16.18 -12.28 -4.72
CA ASN A 317 17.05 -13.22 -5.41
C ASN A 317 18.20 -13.68 -4.49
N LYS A 318 18.80 -14.82 -4.81
CA LYS A 318 20.04 -15.26 -4.17
C LYS A 318 21.19 -14.31 -4.47
#